data_AF-A0A3G2T3Y4-F1
#
_entry.id   AF-A0A3G2T3Y4-F1
#
_cell.length_a   1.000
_cell.length_b   1.000
_cell.length_c   1.000
_cell.angle_alpha   90.00
_cell.angle_beta   90.00
_cell.angle_gamma   90.00
#
_symmetry.space_group_name_H-M   'P 1'
#
loop_
_entity.id
_entity.type
_entity.pdbx_description
1 polymer ?
#
loop_
_entity_poly.entity_id
_entity_poly.type
_entity_poly.pdbx_seq_one_letter_code
_entity_poly.pdbx_strand_id
1 'polypeptide(L)'
;MKTVAIAMLCHSINAAYCQSLGDDSQVTWDDAPEWQQQSVIAGVEMHLANPNATPEQSHESWYAQKQAEGWTYGEIKDVEKKEHPCFLPYDELPLEQKAKDYLFRVTVHLMKDLPDVGEYLALVDEVKNLREKVQNTAVIPQLTTTQPKTSLGASGIAIQYVGRKDQYIDRLYGSNLTFARGQVRNVPSHIAGSLLKHPEFKRFEQAVIASDDTQDQQADDTALILDESKKQQDKENEQETIVLDEIDTIGRISDKKSLIEYAKNKYDQDLDGRSSVNTLQNQVVDLIKRFGVV
;
A
#
# COMPACT_ATOMS: atom_id res chain seq x y z
N MET A 1 -9.77 22.58 -5.99
CA MET A 1 -9.11 21.54 -6.81
C MET A 1 -9.23 20.17 -6.18
N LYS A 2 -9.05 20.05 -4.85
CA LYS A 2 -9.24 18.80 -4.08
C LYS A 2 -10.47 17.94 -4.44
N THR A 3 -11.68 18.49 -4.50
CA THR A 3 -12.90 17.72 -4.82
C THR A 3 -12.85 17.04 -6.19
N VAL A 4 -12.39 17.77 -7.23
CA VAL A 4 -12.28 17.23 -8.59
C VAL A 4 -11.24 16.12 -8.66
N ALA A 5 -10.10 16.29 -7.97
CA ALA A 5 -9.07 15.24 -7.91
C ALA A 5 -9.60 13.96 -7.22
N ILE A 6 -10.36 14.11 -6.14
CA ILE A 6 -11.01 12.96 -5.46
C ILE A 6 -12.03 12.31 -6.40
N ALA A 7 -12.85 13.10 -7.12
CA ALA A 7 -13.84 12.60 -8.07
C ALA A 7 -13.18 11.80 -9.21
N MET A 8 -12.07 12.30 -9.77
CA MET A 8 -11.26 11.60 -10.77
C MET A 8 -10.83 10.22 -10.26
N LEU A 9 -10.28 10.14 -9.04
CA LEU A 9 -9.85 8.88 -8.43
C LEU A 9 -11.02 7.92 -8.22
N CYS A 10 -12.15 8.40 -7.70
CA CYS A 10 -13.36 7.60 -7.52
C CYS A 10 -13.84 7.01 -8.87
N HIS A 11 -13.87 7.82 -9.93
CA HIS A 11 -14.24 7.38 -11.27
C HIS A 11 -13.28 6.33 -11.82
N SER A 12 -11.97 6.56 -11.71
CA SER A 12 -10.94 5.62 -12.19
C SER A 12 -10.97 4.29 -11.43
N ILE A 13 -11.18 4.31 -10.11
CA ILE A 13 -11.30 3.09 -9.30
C ILE A 13 -12.56 2.31 -9.68
N ASN A 14 -13.69 2.98 -9.87
CA ASN A 14 -14.91 2.33 -10.34
C ASN A 14 -14.75 1.74 -11.74
N ALA A 15 -14.07 2.44 -12.66
CA ALA A 15 -13.77 1.93 -14.00
C ALA A 15 -12.90 0.67 -13.95
N ALA A 16 -11.82 0.69 -13.17
CA ALA A 16 -10.96 -0.49 -12.98
C ALA A 16 -11.72 -1.67 -12.34
N TYR A 17 -12.63 -1.38 -11.40
CA TYR A 17 -13.50 -2.40 -10.82
C TYR A 17 -14.44 -3.00 -11.86
N CYS A 18 -15.08 -2.20 -12.70
CA CYS A 18 -15.94 -2.69 -13.79
C CYS A 18 -15.16 -3.55 -14.79
N GLN A 19 -13.96 -3.12 -15.18
CA GLN A 19 -13.06 -3.89 -16.03
C GLN A 19 -12.71 -5.26 -15.42
N SER A 20 -12.50 -5.34 -14.10
CA SER A 20 -12.24 -6.62 -13.42
C SER A 20 -13.42 -7.60 -13.50
N LEU A 21 -14.63 -7.10 -13.74
CA LEU A 21 -15.84 -7.89 -13.95
C LEU A 21 -16.12 -8.14 -15.44
N GLY A 22 -15.24 -7.71 -16.34
CA GLY A 22 -15.39 -7.84 -17.80
C GLY A 22 -16.23 -6.73 -18.45
N ASP A 23 -16.50 -5.62 -17.75
CA ASP A 23 -17.16 -4.44 -18.31
C ASP A 23 -16.12 -3.35 -18.67
N ASP A 24 -15.73 -3.32 -19.94
CA ASP A 24 -14.83 -2.31 -20.52
C ASP A 24 -15.59 -1.08 -21.09
N SER A 25 -16.88 -0.90 -20.78
CA SER A 25 -17.69 0.21 -21.32
C SER A 25 -17.41 1.58 -20.68
N GLN A 26 -16.65 1.61 -19.59
CA GLN A 26 -16.35 2.85 -18.86
C GLN A 26 -15.29 3.68 -19.60
N VAL A 27 -15.63 4.93 -19.89
CA VAL A 27 -14.69 5.90 -20.50
C VAL A 27 -13.75 6.51 -19.45
N THR A 28 -12.65 7.10 -19.92
CA THR A 28 -11.73 7.85 -19.04
C THR A 28 -12.42 9.09 -18.45
N TRP A 29 -11.84 9.69 -17.40
CA TRP A 29 -12.41 10.89 -16.80
C TRP A 29 -12.52 12.05 -17.80
N ASP A 30 -11.48 12.26 -18.60
CA ASP A 30 -11.40 13.37 -19.55
C ASP A 30 -12.41 13.23 -20.70
N ASP A 31 -12.76 11.99 -21.06
CA ASP A 31 -13.77 11.66 -22.06
C ASP A 31 -15.19 11.54 -21.48
N ALA A 32 -15.32 11.53 -20.15
CA ALA A 32 -16.62 11.41 -19.50
C ALA A 32 -17.46 12.68 -19.74
N PRO A 33 -18.75 12.54 -20.12
CA PRO A 33 -19.60 13.70 -20.34
C PRO A 33 -19.78 14.48 -19.03
N GLU A 34 -19.99 15.80 -19.15
CA GLU A 34 -20.02 16.72 -18.00
C GLU A 34 -21.03 16.30 -16.93
N TRP A 35 -22.22 15.83 -17.32
CA TRP A 35 -23.23 15.37 -16.38
C TRP A 35 -22.76 14.16 -15.54
N GLN A 36 -21.91 13.30 -16.10
CA GLN A 36 -21.35 12.16 -15.39
C GLN A 36 -20.26 12.63 -14.41
N GLN A 37 -19.38 13.53 -14.84
CA GLN A 37 -18.39 14.15 -13.96
C GLN A 37 -19.07 14.87 -12.78
N GLN A 38 -20.11 15.67 -13.06
CA GLN A 38 -20.90 16.36 -12.04
C GLN A 38 -21.58 15.38 -11.07
N SER A 39 -22.09 14.24 -11.56
CA SER A 39 -22.67 13.20 -10.69
C SER A 39 -21.66 12.60 -9.72
N VAL A 40 -20.41 12.38 -10.17
CA VAL A 40 -19.33 11.86 -9.32
C VAL A 40 -18.90 12.92 -8.31
N ILE A 41 -18.76 14.19 -8.74
CA ILE A 41 -18.42 15.33 -7.87
C ILE A 41 -19.47 15.48 -6.76
N ALA A 42 -20.76 15.42 -7.10
CA ALA A 42 -21.85 15.49 -6.12
C ALA A 42 -21.76 14.36 -5.07
N GLY A 43 -21.41 13.14 -5.49
CA GLY A 43 -21.16 12.02 -4.58
C GLY A 43 -19.98 12.28 -3.62
N VAL A 44 -18.88 12.86 -4.14
CA VAL A 44 -17.73 13.26 -3.30
C VAL A 44 -18.14 14.31 -2.29
N GLU A 45 -18.83 15.36 -2.73
CA GLU A 45 -19.30 16.44 -1.85
C GLU A 45 -20.23 15.93 -0.75
N MET A 46 -21.11 14.98 -1.07
CA MET A 46 -21.99 14.34 -0.09
C MET A 46 -21.19 13.64 1.02
N HIS A 47 -20.18 12.83 0.67
CA HIS A 47 -19.32 12.15 1.66
C HIS A 47 -18.45 13.14 2.46
N LEU A 48 -17.96 14.21 1.83
CA LEU A 48 -17.20 15.25 2.53
C LEU A 48 -18.07 16.02 3.53
N ALA A 49 -19.32 16.32 3.16
CA ALA A 49 -20.29 16.98 4.04
C ALA A 49 -20.82 16.06 5.13
N ASN A 50 -20.87 14.74 4.87
CA ASN A 50 -21.40 13.73 5.79
C ASN A 50 -20.38 12.60 6.04
N PRO A 51 -19.33 12.82 6.87
CA PRO A 51 -18.23 11.87 7.04
C PRO A 51 -18.61 10.50 7.61
N ASN A 52 -19.82 10.37 8.15
CA ASN A 52 -20.36 9.13 8.69
C ASN A 52 -21.37 8.45 7.76
N ALA A 53 -21.61 9.02 6.56
CA ALA A 53 -22.54 8.45 5.60
C ALA A 53 -22.16 6.99 5.28
N THR A 54 -23.15 6.12 5.27
CA THR A 54 -22.99 4.72 4.89
C THR A 54 -22.99 4.58 3.36
N PRO A 55 -22.49 3.45 2.83
CA PRO A 55 -22.64 3.14 1.40
C PRO A 55 -24.11 3.16 0.95
N GLU A 56 -25.03 2.69 1.79
CA GLU A 56 -26.48 2.75 1.54
C GLU A 56 -26.98 4.18 1.42
N GLN A 57 -26.64 5.06 2.37
CA GLN A 57 -27.04 6.47 2.32
C GLN A 57 -26.45 7.19 1.09
N SER A 58 -25.26 6.77 0.65
CA SER A 58 -24.66 7.25 -0.60
C SER A 58 -25.50 6.86 -1.81
N HIS A 59 -25.92 5.60 -1.88
CA HIS A 59 -26.80 5.10 -2.92
C HIS A 59 -28.16 5.79 -2.90
N GLU A 60 -28.77 5.96 -1.72
CA GLU A 60 -30.05 6.67 -1.56
C GLU A 60 -29.96 8.12 -2.05
N SER A 61 -28.86 8.82 -1.76
CA SER A 61 -28.61 10.17 -2.25
C SER A 61 -28.51 10.20 -3.78
N TRP A 62 -27.76 9.26 -4.37
CA TRP A 62 -27.67 9.11 -5.83
C TRP A 62 -29.04 8.80 -6.46
N TYR A 63 -29.78 7.88 -5.85
CA TYR A 63 -31.10 7.46 -6.29
C TYR A 63 -32.08 8.63 -6.28
N ALA A 64 -32.14 9.39 -5.19
CA ALA A 64 -33.02 10.55 -5.05
C ALA A 64 -32.69 11.64 -6.10
N GLN A 65 -31.41 11.91 -6.34
CA GLN A 65 -30.98 12.84 -7.37
C GLN A 65 -31.41 12.35 -8.76
N LYS A 66 -31.13 11.10 -9.11
CA LYS A 66 -31.48 10.53 -10.41
C LYS A 66 -32.99 10.43 -10.61
N GLN A 67 -33.75 10.15 -9.56
CA GLN A 67 -35.21 10.18 -9.59
C GLN A 67 -35.73 11.58 -9.92
N ALA A 68 -35.17 12.63 -9.29
CA ALA A 68 -35.54 14.02 -9.58
C ALA A 68 -35.17 14.44 -11.02
N GLU A 69 -34.10 13.86 -11.57
CA GLU A 69 -33.70 14.01 -12.98
C GLU A 69 -34.57 13.19 -13.95
N GLY A 70 -35.49 12.36 -13.44
CA GLY A 70 -36.44 11.55 -14.22
C GLY A 70 -35.89 10.19 -14.68
N TRP A 71 -34.90 9.63 -13.98
CA TRP A 71 -34.40 8.29 -14.26
C TRP A 71 -35.33 7.19 -13.73
N THR A 72 -35.33 6.05 -14.40
CA THR A 72 -36.11 4.86 -14.06
C THR A 72 -35.25 3.60 -14.12
N TYR A 73 -35.81 2.48 -13.66
CA TYR A 73 -35.17 1.17 -13.80
C TYR A 73 -35.18 0.69 -15.25
N GLY A 74 -34.07 0.07 -15.68
CA GLY A 74 -33.96 -0.71 -16.90
C GLY A 74 -32.75 -1.65 -16.80
N GLU A 75 -32.81 -2.80 -17.50
CA GLU A 75 -31.79 -3.86 -17.38
C GLU A 75 -30.39 -3.43 -17.84
N ILE A 76 -30.34 -2.46 -18.76
CA ILE A 76 -29.11 -1.89 -19.32
C ILE A 76 -29.20 -0.37 -19.16
N LYS A 77 -28.07 0.27 -18.88
CA LYS A 77 -28.00 1.72 -18.81
C LYS A 77 -28.29 2.34 -20.17
N ASP A 78 -29.32 3.17 -20.25
CA ASP A 78 -29.73 3.90 -21.46
C ASP A 78 -29.88 5.38 -21.10
N VAL A 79 -28.95 6.21 -21.59
CA VAL A 79 -28.91 7.65 -21.26
C VAL A 79 -30.06 8.41 -21.93
N GLU A 80 -30.49 8.00 -23.11
CA GLU A 80 -31.57 8.67 -23.85
C GLU A 80 -32.93 8.43 -23.18
N LYS A 81 -33.16 7.19 -22.73
CA LYS A 81 -34.37 6.81 -21.99
C LYS A 81 -34.31 7.10 -20.49
N LYS A 82 -33.12 7.47 -19.98
CA LYS A 82 -32.81 7.64 -18.56
C LYS A 82 -33.08 6.38 -17.75
N GLU A 83 -32.61 5.23 -18.23
CA GLU A 83 -32.72 3.96 -17.54
C GLU A 83 -31.39 3.56 -16.91
N HIS A 84 -31.42 2.99 -15.69
CA HIS A 84 -30.23 2.48 -15.01
C HIS A 84 -30.50 1.15 -14.29
N PRO A 85 -29.60 0.14 -14.39
CA PRO A 85 -29.79 -1.17 -13.74
C PRO A 85 -29.74 -1.12 -12.22
N CYS A 86 -29.13 -0.08 -11.66
CA CYS A 86 -29.05 0.13 -10.21
C CYS A 86 -30.21 0.96 -9.64
N PHE A 87 -31.25 1.25 -10.41
CA PHE A 87 -32.43 1.97 -9.92
C PHE A 87 -33.36 1.05 -9.11
N LEU A 88 -32.80 0.45 -8.05
CA LEU A 88 -33.42 -0.49 -7.12
C LEU A 88 -33.14 -0.03 -5.67
N PRO A 89 -33.96 -0.47 -4.68
CA PRO A 89 -33.64 -0.33 -3.27
C PRO A 89 -32.25 -0.92 -2.96
N TYR A 90 -31.52 -0.31 -2.03
CA TYR A 90 -30.13 -0.72 -1.74
C TYR A 90 -30.04 -2.21 -1.41
N ASP A 91 -30.95 -2.74 -0.60
CA ASP A 91 -30.98 -4.15 -0.22
C ASP A 91 -31.11 -5.11 -1.39
N GLU A 92 -31.77 -4.69 -2.48
CA GLU A 92 -32.02 -5.49 -3.69
C GLU A 92 -30.88 -5.40 -4.71
N LEU A 93 -29.87 -4.53 -4.49
CA LEU A 93 -28.73 -4.44 -5.38
C LEU A 93 -27.86 -5.71 -5.34
N PRO A 94 -27.34 -6.16 -6.50
CA PRO A 94 -26.29 -7.16 -6.55
C PRO A 94 -25.06 -6.74 -5.75
N LEU A 95 -24.33 -7.71 -5.21
CA LEU A 95 -23.13 -7.45 -4.39
C LEU A 95 -22.07 -6.64 -5.17
N GLU A 96 -21.98 -6.87 -6.47
CA GLU A 96 -21.06 -6.18 -7.37
C GLU A 96 -21.42 -4.70 -7.51
N GLN A 97 -22.71 -4.35 -7.45
CA GLN A 97 -23.11 -2.94 -7.47
C GLN A 97 -22.88 -2.28 -6.11
N LYS A 98 -23.22 -2.97 -5.01
CA LYS A 98 -22.94 -2.49 -3.65
C LYS A 98 -21.45 -2.21 -3.43
N ALA A 99 -20.57 -3.05 -3.98
CA ALA A 99 -19.12 -2.90 -3.87
C ALA A 99 -18.63 -1.52 -4.37
N LYS A 100 -19.28 -0.96 -5.40
CA LYS A 100 -18.94 0.37 -5.94
C LYS A 100 -19.13 1.45 -4.89
N ASP A 101 -20.20 1.40 -4.09
CA ASP A 101 -20.45 2.37 -3.02
C ASP A 101 -19.41 2.27 -1.89
N TYR A 102 -18.99 1.05 -1.54
CA TYR A 102 -17.91 0.84 -0.57
C TYR A 102 -16.57 1.41 -1.07
N LEU A 103 -16.21 1.12 -2.33
CA LEU A 103 -14.98 1.60 -2.96
C LEU A 103 -14.99 3.14 -3.10
N PHE A 104 -16.13 3.70 -3.47
CA PHE A 104 -16.30 5.15 -3.56
C PHE A 104 -16.06 5.81 -2.21
N ARG A 105 -16.78 5.34 -1.17
CA ARG A 105 -16.69 5.89 0.18
C ARG A 105 -15.27 5.83 0.74
N VAL A 106 -14.62 4.66 0.65
CA VAL A 106 -13.26 4.52 1.21
C VAL A 106 -12.28 5.44 0.49
N THR A 107 -12.41 5.62 -0.83
CA THR A 107 -11.57 6.53 -1.61
C THR A 107 -11.73 7.97 -1.13
N VAL A 108 -12.96 8.47 -0.99
CA VAL A 108 -13.20 9.82 -0.47
C VAL A 108 -12.62 9.98 0.92
N HIS A 109 -12.85 9.01 1.81
CA HIS A 109 -12.43 9.09 3.20
C HIS A 109 -10.91 9.02 3.39
N LEU A 110 -10.18 8.31 2.53
CA LEU A 110 -8.72 8.28 2.56
C LEU A 110 -8.12 9.60 2.06
N MET A 111 -8.80 10.27 1.13
CA MET A 111 -8.27 11.47 0.46
C MET A 111 -8.70 12.78 1.13
N LYS A 112 -9.77 12.79 1.94
CA LYS A 112 -10.35 14.01 2.51
C LYS A 112 -9.40 14.80 3.40
N ASP A 113 -8.42 14.16 4.03
CA ASP A 113 -7.49 14.79 4.98
C ASP A 113 -6.15 15.15 4.33
N LEU A 114 -5.94 14.78 3.06
CA LEU A 114 -4.73 15.14 2.34
C LEU A 114 -4.73 16.64 2.00
N PRO A 115 -3.62 17.35 2.23
CA PRO A 115 -3.52 18.76 1.88
C PRO A 115 -3.63 18.95 0.35
N ASP A 116 -4.25 20.04 -0.09
CA ASP A 116 -4.17 20.41 -1.51
C ASP A 116 -2.71 20.75 -1.86
N VAL A 117 -2.33 20.67 -3.14
CA VAL A 117 -0.95 20.95 -3.60
C VAL A 117 -0.50 22.34 -3.15
N GLY A 118 -1.39 23.33 -3.22
CA GLY A 118 -1.11 24.68 -2.74
C GLY A 118 -0.89 24.76 -1.22
N GLU A 119 -1.68 24.02 -0.43
CA GLU A 119 -1.55 23.98 1.02
C GLU A 119 -0.26 23.26 1.44
N TYR A 120 0.08 22.16 0.76
CA TYR A 120 1.34 21.45 0.99
C TYR A 120 2.56 22.33 0.71
N LEU A 121 2.57 23.05 -0.41
CA LEU A 121 3.65 23.97 -0.76
C LEU A 121 3.77 25.11 0.27
N ALA A 122 2.65 25.68 0.71
CA ALA A 122 2.65 26.70 1.76
C ALA A 122 3.22 26.16 3.10
N LEU A 123 2.87 24.92 3.46
CA LEU A 123 3.37 24.27 4.68
C LEU A 123 4.89 24.02 4.60
N VAL A 124 5.39 23.64 3.42
CA VAL A 124 6.84 23.49 3.17
C VAL A 124 7.58 24.82 3.34
N ASP A 125 7.04 25.90 2.79
CA ASP A 125 7.62 27.24 2.93
C ASP A 125 7.61 27.73 4.39
N GLU A 126 6.52 27.47 5.12
CA GLU A 126 6.42 27.79 6.55
C GLU A 126 7.47 27.00 7.37
N VAL A 127 7.60 25.70 7.14
CA VAL A 127 8.63 24.86 7.79
C VAL A 127 10.04 25.36 7.48
N LYS A 128 10.30 25.78 6.23
CA LYS A 128 11.59 26.37 5.84
C LYS A 128 11.87 27.65 6.62
N ASN A 129 10.92 28.56 6.67
CA ASN A 129 11.03 29.83 7.40
C ASN A 129 11.24 29.60 8.91
N LEU A 130 10.58 28.60 9.51
CA LEU A 130 10.77 28.23 10.90
C LEU A 130 12.16 27.67 11.18
N ARG A 131 12.69 26.82 10.28
CA ARG A 131 14.07 26.30 10.38
C ARG A 131 15.10 27.41 10.32
N GLU A 132 14.93 28.36 9.41
CA GLU A 132 15.82 29.52 9.27
C GLU A 132 15.77 30.42 10.53
N LYS A 133 14.58 30.64 11.12
CA LYS A 133 14.44 31.38 12.38
C LYS A 133 15.10 30.68 13.57
N VAL A 134 14.97 29.36 13.67
CA VAL A 134 15.61 28.57 14.74
C VAL A 134 17.14 28.61 14.60
N GLN A 135 17.67 28.52 13.38
CA GLN A 135 19.12 28.66 13.13
C GLN A 135 19.64 30.07 13.45
N ASN A 136 18.88 31.12 13.13
CA ASN A 136 19.30 32.50 13.38
C ASN A 136 19.15 32.94 14.85
N THR A 137 18.33 32.26 15.65
CA THR A 137 18.16 32.55 17.09
C THR A 137 19.20 31.82 17.95
N ALA A 138 19.92 30.83 17.40
CA ALA A 138 20.94 30.05 18.11
C ALA A 138 22.34 30.70 18.17
N VAL A 139 22.46 32.03 18.01
CA VAL A 139 23.72 32.76 18.24
C VAL A 139 23.82 33.18 19.72
N ILE A 140 24.16 32.21 20.58
CA ILE A 140 24.76 32.46 21.90
C ILE A 140 26.29 32.30 21.72
N PRO A 141 27.15 33.15 22.33
CA PRO A 141 28.60 33.08 22.12
C PRO A 141 29.15 31.69 22.47
N GLN A 142 29.86 31.10 21.52
CA GLN A 142 30.55 29.82 21.66
C GLN A 142 31.50 29.83 22.87
N LEU A 143 31.20 29.02 23.88
CA LEU A 143 32.23 28.49 24.76
C LEU A 143 32.85 27.29 24.04
N THR A 144 34.13 27.44 23.73
CA THR A 144 34.99 26.41 23.14
C THR A 144 34.98 25.16 24.01
N THR A 145 34.26 24.14 23.58
CA THR A 145 34.53 22.76 23.96
C THR A 145 34.76 21.99 22.67
N THR A 146 36.00 21.57 22.47
CA THR A 146 36.39 20.59 21.46
C THR A 146 35.53 19.34 21.64
N GLN A 147 34.60 19.11 20.71
CA GLN A 147 33.84 17.88 20.60
C GLN A 147 34.17 17.20 19.27
N PRO A 148 34.28 15.87 19.25
CA PRO A 148 34.74 15.13 18.09
C PRO A 148 33.68 15.15 16.98
N LYS A 149 34.14 15.05 15.73
CA LYS A 149 33.29 14.85 14.56
C LYS A 149 32.35 13.66 14.78
N THR A 150 31.06 13.92 14.97
CA THR A 150 30.00 12.92 14.78
C THR A 150 29.12 13.34 13.60
N SER A 151 29.00 12.41 12.67
CA SER A 151 28.32 12.53 11.38
C SER A 151 26.83 12.85 11.53
N LEU A 152 26.29 13.62 10.59
CA LEU A 152 24.87 13.65 10.26
C LEU A 152 24.29 12.22 10.23
N GLY A 153 23.28 11.90 11.04
CA GLY A 153 22.66 10.57 11.07
C GLY A 153 21.19 10.56 11.52
N ALA A 154 20.31 10.24 10.57
CA ALA A 154 19.02 9.56 10.65
C ALA A 154 17.85 10.10 11.53
N SER A 155 16.73 10.42 10.87
CA SER A 155 15.41 10.64 11.48
C SER A 155 14.74 9.31 11.89
N GLY A 156 14.96 8.84 13.11
CA GLY A 156 14.31 7.64 13.68
C GLY A 156 13.51 7.95 14.95
N ILE A 157 12.64 7.02 15.35
CA ILE A 157 11.99 7.00 16.68
C ILE A 157 12.82 6.08 17.57
N ALA A 158 13.27 6.60 18.72
CA ALA A 158 13.97 5.82 19.73
C ALA A 158 13.00 4.86 20.42
N ILE A 159 13.24 3.56 20.30
CA ILE A 159 12.46 2.51 20.96
C ILE A 159 13.39 1.60 21.77
N GLN A 160 12.92 1.19 22.94
CA GLN A 160 13.62 0.29 23.86
C GLN A 160 12.94 -1.08 23.89
N TYR A 161 13.74 -2.15 23.84
CA TYR A 161 13.27 -3.50 24.09
C TYR A 161 13.24 -3.80 25.60
N VAL A 162 12.05 -4.01 26.16
CA VAL A 162 11.78 -4.29 27.58
C VAL A 162 11.22 -5.69 27.81
N GLY A 163 11.38 -6.58 26.84
CA GLY A 163 10.92 -7.97 26.92
C GLY A 163 11.71 -8.83 27.91
N ARG A 164 11.22 -10.05 28.12
CA ARG A 164 11.82 -11.01 29.06
C ARG A 164 13.00 -11.79 28.49
N LYS A 165 13.12 -11.89 27.16
CA LYS A 165 14.19 -12.64 26.49
C LYS A 165 15.46 -11.79 26.45
N ASP A 166 16.62 -12.43 26.42
CA ASP A 166 17.92 -11.73 26.31
C ASP A 166 18.12 -11.09 24.94
N GLN A 167 17.51 -11.69 23.91
CA GLN A 167 17.54 -11.22 22.53
C GLN A 167 16.17 -11.37 21.87
N TYR A 168 15.79 -10.37 21.09
CA TYR A 168 14.66 -10.39 20.17
C TYR A 168 15.13 -10.16 18.75
N ILE A 169 14.47 -10.79 17.77
CA ILE A 169 14.72 -10.56 16.34
C ILE A 169 13.35 -10.34 15.68
N ASP A 170 13.17 -9.20 15.03
CA ASP A 170 11.95 -8.92 14.28
C ASP A 170 11.91 -9.69 12.96
N ARG A 171 11.24 -10.83 12.98
CA ARG A 171 10.89 -11.58 11.77
C ARG A 171 9.47 -11.31 11.31
N LEU A 172 8.63 -10.73 12.18
CA LEU A 172 7.21 -10.55 11.92
C LEU A 172 6.97 -9.44 10.89
N TYR A 173 7.75 -8.35 10.98
CA TYR A 173 7.66 -7.22 10.06
C TYR A 173 8.79 -7.17 9.03
N GLY A 174 9.60 -8.23 8.94
CA GLY A 174 10.66 -8.36 7.94
C GLY A 174 11.82 -7.37 8.10
N SER A 175 11.92 -6.66 9.22
CA SER A 175 13.04 -5.72 9.43
C SER A 175 14.34 -6.43 9.81
N ASN A 176 14.25 -7.66 10.32
CA ASN A 176 15.35 -8.45 10.87
C ASN A 176 16.13 -7.72 11.98
N LEU A 177 15.56 -6.65 12.54
CA LEU A 177 16.17 -5.92 13.64
C LEU A 177 16.30 -6.82 14.86
N THR A 178 17.54 -6.93 15.32
CA THR A 178 17.86 -7.64 16.55
C THR A 178 17.84 -6.64 17.70
N PHE A 179 17.38 -7.02 18.89
CA PHE A 179 17.45 -6.19 20.10
C PHE A 179 17.96 -7.04 21.26
N ALA A 180 19.03 -6.59 21.93
CA ALA A 180 19.38 -7.11 23.24
C ALA A 180 18.43 -6.55 24.31
N ARG A 181 18.25 -7.26 25.42
CA ARG A 181 17.42 -6.81 26.54
C ARG A 181 17.87 -5.44 27.05
N GLY A 182 16.95 -4.48 27.09
CA GLY A 182 17.21 -3.10 27.51
C GLY A 182 17.79 -2.19 26.42
N GLN A 183 18.14 -2.73 25.25
CA GLN A 183 18.75 -1.95 24.17
C GLN A 183 17.76 -0.95 23.56
N VAL A 184 18.26 0.25 23.29
CA VAL A 184 17.56 1.31 22.58
C VAL A 184 18.09 1.39 21.16
N ARG A 185 17.19 1.51 20.17
CA ARG A 185 17.55 1.74 18.76
C ARG A 185 16.76 2.90 18.19
N ASN A 186 17.38 3.67 17.29
CA ASN A 186 16.67 4.63 16.46
C ASN A 186 16.11 3.95 15.21
N VAL A 187 14.81 3.68 15.24
CA VAL A 187 14.13 2.87 14.22
C VAL A 187 13.27 3.77 13.33
N PRO A 188 13.22 3.56 12.00
CA PRO A 188 12.31 4.30 11.11
C PRO A 188 10.86 4.28 11.59
N SER A 189 10.14 5.39 11.40
CA SER A 189 8.81 5.60 11.99
C SER A 189 7.80 4.49 11.71
N HIS A 190 7.79 3.93 10.49
CA HIS A 190 6.88 2.85 10.10
C HIS A 190 7.17 1.54 10.85
N ILE A 191 8.44 1.15 11.00
CA ILE A 191 8.85 -0.05 11.74
C ILE A 191 8.62 0.16 13.23
N ALA A 192 8.97 1.34 13.76
CA ALA A 192 8.71 1.68 15.15
C ALA A 192 7.21 1.63 15.48
N GLY A 193 6.35 2.11 14.59
CA GLY A 193 4.89 2.02 14.74
C GLY A 193 4.37 0.58 14.81
N SER A 194 5.00 -0.36 14.12
CA SER A 194 4.66 -1.79 14.19
C SER A 194 5.19 -2.45 15.47
N LEU A 195 6.45 -2.20 15.83
CA LEU A 195 7.08 -2.78 17.02
C LEU A 195 6.42 -2.29 18.32
N LEU A 196 6.04 -1.01 18.39
CA LEU A 196 5.35 -0.43 19.56
C LEU A 196 3.94 -0.96 19.81
N LYS A 197 3.38 -1.79 18.91
CA LYS A 197 2.11 -2.51 19.18
C LYS A 197 2.31 -3.65 20.17
N HIS A 198 3.55 -4.10 20.36
CA HIS A 198 3.87 -5.20 21.27
C HIS A 198 4.30 -4.69 22.65
N PRO A 199 3.87 -5.34 23.73
CA PRO A 199 4.15 -4.90 25.10
C PRO A 199 5.63 -4.93 25.48
N GLU A 200 6.43 -5.73 24.77
CA GLU A 200 7.89 -5.78 24.91
C GLU A 200 8.65 -4.58 24.34
N PHE A 201 7.98 -3.60 23.71
CA PHE A 201 8.61 -2.38 23.19
C PHE A 201 8.00 -1.12 23.79
N LYS A 202 8.86 -0.15 24.11
CA LYS A 202 8.45 1.17 24.63
C LYS A 202 9.19 2.28 23.91
N ARG A 203 8.56 3.45 23.79
CA ARG A 203 9.27 4.66 23.36
C ARG A 203 10.28 5.05 24.42
N PHE A 204 11.49 5.39 23.99
CA PHE A 204 12.52 5.90 24.88
C PHE A 204 12.55 7.43 24.75
N GLU A 205 11.96 8.12 25.72
CA GLU A 205 12.06 9.57 25.83
C GLU A 205 13.37 9.89 26.55
N GLN A 206 14.28 10.56 25.86
CA GLN A 206 15.55 10.96 26.44
C GLN A 206 15.31 12.11 27.42
N ALA A 207 15.00 11.79 28.67
CA ALA A 207 15.02 12.75 29.75
C ALA A 207 16.45 13.27 29.88
N VAL A 208 16.62 14.60 29.86
CA VAL A 208 17.89 15.26 30.15
C VAL A 208 18.20 15.04 31.63
N ILE A 209 18.78 13.90 31.97
CA ILE A 209 19.26 13.60 33.31
C ILE A 209 20.72 13.23 33.17
N ALA A 210 21.56 14.12 33.71
CA ALA A 210 22.94 13.82 34.02
C ALA A 210 22.95 12.67 35.04
N SER A 211 23.32 11.48 34.59
CA SER A 211 23.77 10.42 35.48
C SER A 211 24.84 9.62 34.76
N ASP A 212 26.05 9.72 35.31
CA ASP A 212 27.16 8.78 35.14
C ASP A 212 26.67 7.37 35.46
N ASP A 213 26.25 6.62 34.44
CA ASP A 213 26.33 5.16 34.47
C ASP A 213 26.44 4.66 33.04
N THR A 214 27.69 4.54 32.60
CA THR A 214 28.11 3.90 31.36
C THR A 214 27.84 2.40 31.47
N GLN A 215 26.61 1.97 31.18
CA GLN A 215 26.36 0.60 30.74
C GLN A 215 26.47 0.57 29.22
N ASP A 216 27.40 -0.24 28.72
CA ASP A 216 27.74 -0.47 27.31
C ASP A 216 26.56 -0.29 26.35
N GLN A 217 26.38 0.93 25.84
CA GLN A 217 25.48 1.18 24.72
C GLN A 217 26.18 0.64 23.48
N GLN A 218 25.84 -0.61 23.13
CA GLN A 218 26.23 -1.21 21.87
C GLN A 218 25.85 -0.26 20.73
N ALA A 219 26.81 0.05 19.84
CA ALA A 219 26.63 1.00 18.75
C ALA A 219 25.37 0.69 17.93
N ASP A 220 24.61 1.72 17.58
CA ASP A 220 23.36 1.59 16.82
C ASP A 220 23.65 1.23 15.35
N ASP A 221 23.56 -0.06 15.04
CA ASP A 221 23.75 -0.66 13.72
C ASP A 221 22.44 -0.81 12.92
N THR A 222 21.34 -0.16 13.36
CA THR A 222 20.02 -0.29 12.72
C THR A 222 20.05 -0.03 11.22
N ALA A 223 20.80 0.98 10.76
CA ALA A 223 20.90 1.28 9.34
C ALA A 223 21.53 0.15 8.52
N LEU A 224 22.53 -0.54 9.08
CA LEU A 224 23.22 -1.65 8.42
C LEU A 224 22.30 -2.87 8.31
N ILE A 225 21.62 -3.23 9.40
CA ILE A 225 20.69 -4.38 9.42
C ILE A 225 19.54 -4.17 8.44
N LEU A 226 18.99 -2.95 8.36
CA LEU A 226 17.91 -2.65 7.42
C LEU A 226 18.38 -2.68 5.96
N ASP A 227 19.58 -2.20 5.66
CA ASP A 227 20.16 -2.28 4.31
C ASP A 227 20.43 -3.72 3.88
N GLU A 228 20.96 -4.56 4.80
CA GLU A 228 21.14 -6.00 4.56
C GLU A 228 19.79 -6.72 4.37
N SER A 229 18.80 -6.43 5.20
CA SER A 229 17.45 -7.00 5.09
C SER A 229 16.82 -6.66 3.74
N LYS A 230 16.95 -5.40 3.31
CA LYS A 230 16.45 -4.95 2.01
C LYS A 230 17.15 -5.67 0.86
N LYS A 231 18.48 -5.79 0.89
CA LYS A 231 19.25 -6.53 -0.13
C LYS A 231 18.86 -8.00 -0.21
N GLN A 232 18.55 -8.63 0.93
CA GLN A 232 18.10 -10.02 0.96
C GLN A 232 16.70 -10.15 0.33
N GLN A 233 15.79 -9.24 0.69
CA GLN A 233 14.43 -9.23 0.13
C GLN A 233 14.43 -8.93 -1.38
N ASP A 234 15.26 -8.00 -1.85
CA ASP A 234 15.39 -7.71 -3.27
C ASP A 234 15.88 -8.94 -4.06
N LYS A 235 16.83 -9.72 -3.50
CA LYS A 235 17.30 -10.98 -4.10
C LYS A 235 16.23 -12.07 -4.10
N GLU A 236 15.45 -12.19 -3.03
CA GLU A 236 14.35 -13.16 -2.96
C GLU A 236 13.25 -12.82 -3.97
N ASN A 237 12.88 -11.55 -4.09
CA ASN A 237 11.92 -11.06 -5.08
C ASN A 237 12.42 -11.29 -6.52
N GLU A 238 13.72 -11.07 -6.78
CA GLU A 238 14.33 -11.34 -8.09
C GLU A 238 14.26 -12.84 -8.42
N GLN A 239 14.58 -13.71 -7.46
CA GLN A 239 14.45 -15.17 -7.63
C GLN A 239 13.01 -15.61 -7.85
N GLU A 240 12.06 -15.05 -7.11
CA GLU A 240 10.63 -15.34 -7.29
C GLU A 240 10.13 -14.89 -8.66
N THR A 241 10.58 -13.73 -9.13
CA THR A 241 10.27 -13.22 -10.48
C THR A 241 10.78 -14.18 -11.54
N ILE A 242 12.03 -14.64 -11.43
CA ILE A 242 12.62 -15.64 -12.36
C ILE A 242 11.79 -16.93 -12.37
N VAL A 243 11.36 -17.42 -11.20
CA VAL A 243 10.53 -18.62 -11.09
C VAL A 243 9.17 -18.42 -11.76
N LEU A 244 8.53 -17.28 -11.56
CA LEU A 244 7.21 -16.97 -12.14
C LEU A 244 7.28 -16.85 -13.67
N ASP A 245 8.30 -16.19 -14.22
CA ASP A 245 8.51 -16.05 -15.66
C ASP A 245 8.75 -17.41 -16.33
N GLU A 246 9.50 -18.30 -15.67
CA GLU A 246 9.73 -19.65 -16.16
C GLU A 246 8.44 -20.48 -16.13
N ILE A 247 7.64 -20.37 -15.07
CA ILE A 247 6.33 -21.05 -14.97
C ILE A 247 5.38 -20.57 -16.07
N ASP A 248 5.32 -19.27 -16.36
CA ASP A 248 4.52 -18.72 -17.47
C ASP A 248 5.01 -19.26 -18.83
N THR A 249 6.32 -19.36 -19.02
CA THR A 249 6.92 -19.98 -20.22
C THR A 249 6.45 -21.43 -20.39
N ILE A 250 6.46 -22.23 -19.32
CA ILE A 250 5.94 -23.61 -19.34
C ILE A 250 4.43 -23.65 -19.65
N GLY A 251 3.66 -22.72 -19.08
CA GLY A 251 2.22 -22.61 -19.33
C GLY A 251 1.88 -22.35 -20.80
N ARG A 252 2.77 -21.70 -21.56
CA ARG A 252 2.59 -21.43 -22.99
C ARG A 252 2.99 -22.59 -23.90
N ILE A 253 3.76 -23.56 -23.41
CA ILE A 253 4.16 -24.73 -24.21
C ILE A 253 2.96 -25.66 -24.37
N SER A 254 2.45 -25.75 -25.60
CA SER A 254 1.28 -26.57 -25.95
C SER A 254 1.61 -27.99 -26.39
N ASP A 255 2.89 -28.30 -26.66
CA ASP A 255 3.30 -29.60 -27.17
C ASP A 255 3.95 -30.49 -26.09
N LYS A 256 3.50 -31.75 -26.03
CA LYS A 256 3.95 -32.71 -25.01
C LYS A 256 5.45 -33.02 -25.11
N LYS A 257 6.00 -33.01 -26.32
CA LYS A 257 7.40 -33.40 -26.56
C LYS A 257 8.35 -32.39 -25.92
N SER A 258 8.10 -31.09 -26.10
CA SER A 258 8.92 -30.04 -25.50
C SER A 258 8.85 -30.05 -23.97
N LEU A 259 7.69 -30.35 -23.37
CA LEU A 259 7.57 -30.47 -21.90
C LEU A 259 8.38 -31.65 -21.34
N ILE A 260 8.33 -32.81 -22.01
CA ILE A 260 9.09 -34.00 -21.60
C ILE A 260 10.59 -33.76 -21.78
N GLU A 261 10.99 -33.16 -22.90
CA GLU A 261 12.38 -32.81 -23.19
C GLU A 261 12.92 -31.76 -22.21
N TYR A 262 12.10 -30.77 -21.84
CA TYR A 262 12.44 -29.78 -20.84
C TYR A 262 12.70 -30.43 -19.47
N ALA A 263 11.79 -31.30 -19.01
CA ALA A 263 11.96 -32.02 -17.74
C ALA A 263 13.22 -32.89 -17.73
N LYS A 264 13.52 -33.56 -18.86
CA LYS A 264 14.70 -34.42 -19.00
C LYS A 264 15.99 -33.61 -19.04
N ASN A 265 16.03 -32.52 -19.81
CA ASN A 265 17.24 -31.74 -20.00
C ASN A 265 17.59 -30.87 -18.78
N LYS A 266 16.58 -30.32 -18.10
CA LYS A 266 16.79 -29.38 -16.97
C LYS A 266 16.83 -30.08 -15.61
N TYR A 267 16.06 -31.16 -15.42
CA TYR A 267 15.90 -31.81 -14.11
C TYR A 267 16.25 -33.31 -14.12
N ASP A 268 16.69 -33.85 -15.26
CA ASP A 268 16.92 -35.28 -15.48
C ASP A 268 15.71 -36.14 -15.06
N GLN A 269 14.50 -35.63 -15.28
CA GLN A 269 13.25 -36.33 -14.96
C GLN A 269 12.56 -36.84 -16.22
N ASP A 270 12.22 -38.13 -16.22
CA ASP A 270 11.46 -38.77 -17.27
C ASP A 270 9.95 -38.66 -17.01
N LEU A 271 9.22 -37.97 -17.88
CA LEU A 271 7.77 -37.80 -17.77
C LEU A 271 7.00 -38.77 -18.68
N ASP A 272 5.82 -39.23 -18.24
CA ASP A 272 4.98 -40.14 -19.02
C ASP A 272 4.27 -39.40 -20.17
N GLY A 273 4.68 -39.70 -21.41
CA GLY A 273 4.10 -39.12 -22.62
C GLY A 273 2.63 -39.47 -22.89
N ARG A 274 2.03 -40.41 -22.15
CA ARG A 274 0.58 -40.68 -22.19
C ARG A 274 -0.23 -39.61 -21.47
N SER A 275 0.40 -38.83 -20.58
CA SER A 275 -0.25 -37.76 -19.80
C SER A 275 -0.77 -36.63 -20.68
N SER A 276 -1.76 -35.88 -20.18
CA SER A 276 -2.28 -34.69 -20.88
C SER A 276 -1.25 -33.55 -20.86
N VAL A 277 -1.36 -32.58 -21.78
CA VAL A 277 -0.48 -31.39 -21.81
C VAL A 277 -0.54 -30.66 -20.47
N ASN A 278 -1.74 -30.43 -19.93
CA ASN A 278 -1.92 -29.77 -18.63
C ASN A 278 -1.27 -30.55 -17.48
N THR A 279 -1.39 -31.88 -17.48
CA THR A 279 -0.72 -32.73 -16.48
C THR A 279 0.80 -32.60 -16.57
N LEU A 280 1.37 -32.63 -17.78
CA LEU A 280 2.80 -32.48 -18.00
C LEU A 280 3.29 -31.07 -17.60
N GLN A 281 2.53 -30.02 -17.92
CA GLN A 281 2.82 -28.65 -17.48
C GLN A 281 2.89 -28.57 -15.95
N ASN A 282 1.89 -29.10 -15.24
CA ASN A 282 1.87 -29.10 -13.79
C ASN A 282 3.05 -29.87 -13.20
N GLN A 283 3.40 -31.03 -13.77
CA GLN A 283 4.57 -31.80 -13.34
C GLN A 283 5.88 -31.01 -13.52
N VAL A 284 6.04 -30.30 -14.64
CA VAL A 284 7.21 -29.44 -14.87
C VAL A 284 7.24 -28.24 -13.91
N VAL A 285 6.09 -27.61 -13.67
CA VAL A 285 5.96 -26.52 -12.69
C VAL A 285 6.33 -26.99 -11.28
N ASP A 286 5.93 -28.21 -10.90
CA ASP A 286 6.30 -28.79 -9.60
C ASP A 286 7.82 -29.05 -9.50
N LEU A 287 8.48 -29.42 -10.61
CA LEU A 287 9.93 -29.53 -10.66
C LEU A 287 10.62 -28.17 -10.48
N ILE A 288 10.14 -27.13 -11.17
CA ILE A 288 10.64 -25.76 -11.02
C ILE A 288 10.49 -25.29 -9.57
N LYS A 289 9.33 -25.52 -8.93
CA LYS A 289 9.10 -25.13 -7.52
C LYS A 289 9.99 -25.88 -6.54
N ARG A 290 10.30 -27.16 -6.82
CA ARG A 290 11.05 -28.02 -5.92
C ARG A 290 12.57 -27.84 -6.03
N PHE A 291 13.06 -27.64 -7.25
CA PHE A 291 14.49 -27.61 -7.55
C PHE A 291 15.01 -26.22 -7.94
N GLY A 292 14.11 -25.24 -8.12
CA GLY A 292 14.43 -23.93 -8.65
C GLY A 292 14.55 -23.93 -10.18
N VAL A 293 14.68 -22.74 -10.76
CA VAL A 293 14.99 -22.58 -12.19
C VAL A 293 16.48 -22.90 -12.40
N VAL A 294 16.78 -23.79 -13.36
CA VAL A 294 18.13 -24.31 -13.67
C VAL A 294 18.59 -23.84 -15.05
#